data_AF-C2CFZ0-F1
#
_entry.id   AF-C2CFZ0-F1
#
_cell.length_a   1.000
_cell.length_b   1.000
_cell.length_c   1.000
_cell.angle_alpha   90.00
_cell.angle_beta   90.00
_cell.angle_gamma   90.00
#
_symmetry.space_group_name_H-M   'P 1'
#
loop_
_entity.id
_entity.type
_entity.pdbx_description
1 polymer ?
#
loop_
_entity_poly.entity_id
_entity_poly.type
_entity_poly.pdbx_seq_one_letter_code
_entity_poly.pdbx_strand_id
1 'polypeptide(L)'
;MANIRMLQSTFLTSTPLIKVISEGEEQSHIVGSNPHDQFILGRNGGLHYYNLQCCESTEEYGCYKFDLKEPENDYEEITFDKVDFIELMDIDAKRFGLKDDSRYILLKKEIEKLFECAIEDRENEKQEILYKVLSEVIKDSKEVG
;
A
#
# COMPACT_ATOMS: atom_id res chain seq x y z
N MET A 1 23.58 -0.51 -4.08
CA MET A 1 22.44 0.38 -4.38
C MET A 1 21.19 -0.46 -4.28
N ALA A 2 20.32 -0.20 -3.31
CA ALA A 2 19.02 -0.87 -3.27
C ALA A 2 18.15 -0.31 -4.40
N ASN A 3 17.67 -1.18 -5.30
CA ASN A 3 16.63 -0.81 -6.25
C ASN A 3 15.32 -0.73 -5.47
N ILE A 4 14.73 0.46 -5.39
CA ILE A 4 13.44 0.68 -4.76
C ILE A 4 12.42 0.81 -5.90
N ARG A 5 11.48 -0.14 -5.99
CA ARG A 5 10.38 -0.09 -6.96
C ARG A 5 9.06 0.13 -6.24
N MET A 6 8.18 0.90 -6.86
CA MET A 6 6.78 0.90 -6.47
C MET A 6 6.12 -0.39 -6.95
N LEU A 7 5.66 -1.23 -6.03
CA LEU A 7 4.81 -2.37 -6.38
C LEU A 7 3.54 -1.89 -7.07
N GLN A 8 2.99 -2.68 -8.00
CA GLN A 8 1.60 -2.49 -8.41
C GLN A 8 0.69 -2.77 -7.23
N SER A 9 -0.26 -1.87 -6.97
CA SER A 9 -1.19 -1.99 -5.84
C SER A 9 -2.13 -3.18 -6.03
N THR A 10 -2.08 -4.16 -5.12
CA THR A 10 -3.09 -5.20 -4.94
C THR A 10 -4.20 -4.77 -3.97
N PHE A 11 -4.13 -3.54 -3.46
CA PHE A 11 -5.06 -2.99 -2.48
C PHE A 11 -6.13 -2.14 -3.16
N LEU A 12 -7.20 -1.89 -2.41
CA LEU A 12 -8.46 -1.28 -2.84
C LEU A 12 -8.35 0.18 -3.31
N THR A 13 -7.16 0.77 -3.23
CA THR A 13 -6.82 2.03 -3.88
C THR A 13 -5.54 1.91 -4.70
N SER A 14 -5.56 2.47 -5.91
CA SER A 14 -4.41 2.60 -6.80
C SER A 14 -3.53 3.83 -6.50
N THR A 15 -3.90 4.63 -5.50
CA THR A 15 -3.17 5.83 -5.09
C THR A 15 -2.04 5.44 -4.13
N PRO A 16 -0.75 5.62 -4.49
CA PRO A 16 0.34 5.35 -3.58
C PRO A 16 0.38 6.44 -2.51
N LEU A 17 -0.11 6.13 -1.30
CA LEU A 17 0.10 6.96 -0.13
C LEU A 17 1.23 6.35 0.68
N ILE A 18 2.35 7.07 0.71
CA ILE A 18 3.61 6.64 1.34
C ILE A 18 3.52 6.93 2.85
N LYS A 19 3.94 5.97 3.67
CA LYS A 19 4.04 6.11 5.12
C LYS A 19 5.45 6.58 5.55
N VAL A 20 5.51 7.34 6.63
CA VAL A 20 6.74 7.74 7.34
C VAL A 20 6.62 7.45 8.83
N ILE A 21 7.71 7.07 9.47
CA ILE A 21 7.78 6.78 10.91
C ILE A 21 8.82 7.72 11.52
N SER A 22 8.50 8.28 12.70
CA SER A 22 9.48 9.02 13.49
C SER A 22 10.47 8.05 14.15
N GLU A 23 11.76 8.39 14.19
CA GLU A 23 12.76 7.55 14.86
C GLU A 23 12.37 7.29 16.33
N GLY A 24 12.15 6.02 16.67
CA GLY A 24 11.77 5.60 18.03
C GLY A 24 10.27 5.52 18.30
N GLU A 25 9.41 5.81 17.31
CA GLU A 25 7.96 5.60 17.41
C GLU A 25 7.51 4.35 16.63
N GLU A 26 6.48 3.67 17.14
CA GLU A 26 5.85 2.52 16.45
C GLU A 26 4.73 2.95 15.49
N GLN A 27 4.28 4.21 15.55
CA GLN A 27 3.13 4.68 14.80
C GLN A 27 3.55 5.40 13.51
N SER A 28 3.18 4.82 12.36
CA SER A 28 3.41 5.44 11.06
C SER A 28 2.39 6.54 10.76
N HIS A 29 2.85 7.50 9.97
CA HIS A 29 2.13 8.68 9.53
C HIS A 29 2.03 8.66 8.01
N ILE A 30 0.89 9.06 7.46
CA ILE A 30 0.70 9.13 6.01
C ILE A 30 1.16 10.48 5.51
N VAL A 31 2.08 10.49 4.55
CA VAL A 31 2.52 11.74 3.92
C VAL A 31 1.36 12.39 3.16
N GLY A 32 1.05 13.64 3.50
CA GLY A 32 -0.02 14.43 2.89
C GLY A 32 -1.33 14.38 3.67
N SER A 33 -1.37 13.68 4.82
CA SER A 33 -2.50 13.72 5.75
C SER A 33 -2.51 15.00 6.61
N ASN A 34 -1.37 15.69 6.72
CA ASN A 34 -1.23 16.98 7.39
C ASN A 34 -0.89 18.08 6.35
N PRO A 35 -1.51 19.28 6.43
CA PRO A 35 -1.21 20.39 5.50
C PRO A 35 0.26 20.87 5.52
N HIS A 36 1.03 20.50 6.54
CA HIS A 36 2.45 20.81 6.66
C HIS A 36 3.36 19.78 5.99
N ASP A 37 2.81 18.70 5.44
CA ASP A 37 3.57 17.63 4.79
C ASP A 37 3.93 18.02 3.35
N GLN A 38 5.20 17.87 3.00
CA GLN A 38 5.68 18.07 1.64
C GLN A 38 6.62 16.97 1.19
N PHE A 39 6.55 16.61 -0.09
CA PHE A 39 7.62 15.88 -0.76
C PHE A 39 8.63 16.87 -1.33
N ILE A 40 9.91 16.62 -1.04
CA ILE A 40 11.02 17.42 -1.55
C ILE A 40 12.05 16.53 -2.26
N LEU A 41 12.79 17.10 -3.19
CA LEU A 41 13.96 16.46 -3.80
C LEU A 41 15.18 16.80 -2.94
N GLY A 42 15.79 15.79 -2.33
CA GLY A 42 16.95 15.96 -1.44
C GLY A 42 18.23 16.23 -2.21
N ARG A 43 19.28 16.64 -1.50
CA ARG A 43 20.60 16.93 -2.10
C ARG A 43 21.26 15.71 -2.70
N ASN A 44 20.88 14.52 -2.21
CA ASN A 44 21.30 13.23 -2.76
C ASN A 44 20.53 12.82 -4.04
N GLY A 45 19.60 13.65 -4.52
CA GLY A 45 18.76 13.36 -5.69
C GLY A 45 17.63 12.37 -5.43
N GLY A 46 17.42 11.96 -4.17
CA GLY A 46 16.33 11.09 -3.74
C GLY A 46 15.05 11.87 -3.38
N LEU A 47 13.92 11.15 -3.36
CA LEU A 47 12.66 11.65 -2.81
C LEU A 47 12.74 11.67 -1.28
N HIS A 48 12.29 12.76 -0.65
CA HIS A 48 12.23 12.89 0.81
C HIS A 48 10.90 13.48 1.25
N TYR A 49 10.51 13.15 2.47
CA TYR A 49 9.41 13.82 3.18
C TYR A 49 9.97 14.96 4.05
N TYR A 50 9.21 16.05 4.14
CA TYR A 50 9.48 17.20 4.98
C TYR A 50 8.21 17.66 5.69
N ASN A 51 8.26 17.73 7.02
CA ASN A 51 7.24 18.35 7.84
C ASN A 51 7.59 19.83 8.09
N LEU A 52 6.82 20.75 7.51
CA LEU A 52 7.04 22.19 7.64
C LEU A 52 6.85 22.73 9.06
N GLN A 53 6.03 22.09 9.89
CA GLN A 53 5.71 22.59 11.23
C GLN A 53 6.87 22.39 12.19
N CYS A 54 7.49 21.21 12.15
CA CYS A 54 8.60 20.85 13.02
C CYS A 54 9.97 21.01 12.33
N CYS A 55 9.99 21.32 11.03
CA CYS A 55 11.19 21.39 10.20
C CYS A 55 11.96 20.05 10.13
N GLU A 56 11.25 18.94 10.25
CA GLU A 56 11.82 17.59 10.30
C GLU A 56 11.64 16.88 8.95
N SER A 57 12.54 15.95 8.61
CA SER A 57 12.58 15.35 7.28
C SER A 57 13.04 13.90 7.29
N THR A 58 13.08 13.26 6.12
CA THR A 58 13.72 11.96 5.89
C THR A 58 15.16 12.05 5.36
N GLU A 59 15.72 13.26 5.21
CA GLU A 59 17.12 13.46 4.78
C GLU A 59 18.10 13.21 5.94
N GLU A 60 19.41 13.24 5.67
CA GLU A 60 20.46 13.07 6.69
C GLU A 60 20.20 13.99 7.91
N TYR A 61 20.14 13.38 9.10
CA TYR A 61 19.80 13.99 10.40
C TYR A 61 18.33 14.33 10.65
N GLY A 62 17.41 13.85 9.81
CA GLY A 62 15.98 14.00 10.00
C GLY A 62 15.39 13.01 11.01
N CYS A 63 14.37 13.43 11.74
CA CYS A 63 13.66 12.63 12.74
C CYS A 63 12.71 11.60 12.12
N TYR A 64 12.53 11.58 10.79
CA TYR A 64 11.62 10.67 10.10
C TYR A 64 12.37 9.71 9.17
N LYS A 65 11.81 8.53 8.97
CA LYS A 65 12.19 7.58 7.92
C LYS A 65 10.96 7.18 7.14
N PHE A 66 11.13 6.82 5.87
CA PHE A 66 10.06 6.12 5.17
C PHE A 66 9.80 4.78 5.85
N ASP A 67 8.53 4.44 5.98
CA ASP A 67 8.12 3.12 6.39
C ASP A 67 8.33 2.17 5.19
N LEU A 68 9.22 1.21 5.37
CA LEU A 68 9.65 0.30 4.31
C LEU A 68 9.30 -1.12 4.73
N LYS A 69 8.68 -1.88 3.83
CA LYS A 69 8.51 -3.32 4.04
C LYS A 69 9.85 -4.01 3.75
N GLU A 70 10.42 -4.67 4.76
CA GLU A 70 11.62 -5.48 4.58
C GLU A 70 11.32 -6.69 3.68
N PRO A 71 12.25 -7.07 2.80
CA PRO A 71 12.07 -8.21 1.92
C PRO A 71 12.05 -9.52 2.73
N GLU A 72 11.12 -10.42 2.41
CA GLU A 72 11.00 -11.71 3.11
C GLU A 72 12.07 -12.72 2.64
N ASN A 73 12.74 -12.44 1.52
CA ASN A 73 13.84 -13.22 0.96
C ASN A 73 14.78 -12.35 0.10
N ASP A 74 15.97 -12.89 -0.22
CA ASP A 74 17.02 -12.19 -0.99
C ASP A 74 16.63 -11.83 -2.44
N TYR A 75 15.49 -12.31 -2.94
CA TYR A 75 14.98 -12.01 -4.28
C TYR A 75 13.95 -10.88 -4.30
N GLU A 76 13.51 -10.42 -3.13
CA GLU A 76 12.55 -9.33 -2.99
C GLU A 76 13.26 -7.98 -2.84
N GLU A 77 12.69 -6.96 -3.50
CA GLU A 77 13.18 -5.59 -3.39
C GLU A 77 12.56 -4.90 -2.16
N ILE A 78 13.28 -3.92 -1.58
CA ILE A 78 12.75 -3.06 -0.53
C ILE A 78 11.64 -2.20 -1.14
N THR A 79 10.47 -2.19 -0.50
CA THR A 79 9.29 -1.47 -1.01
C THR A 79 8.75 -0.51 0.03
N PHE A 80 8.17 0.60 -0.41
CA PHE A 80 7.45 1.51 0.49
C PHE A 80 6.24 0.79 1.07
N ASP A 81 6.06 0.89 2.38
CA ASP A 81 4.79 0.48 2.98
C ASP A 81 3.69 1.44 2.51
N LYS A 82 2.52 0.86 2.23
CA LYS A 82 1.40 1.57 1.63
C LYS A 82 0.25 1.59 2.59
N VAL A 83 -0.57 2.63 2.44
CA VAL A 83 -1.85 2.73 3.13
C VAL A 83 -2.91 2.09 2.25
N ASP A 84 -3.71 1.20 2.82
CA ASP A 84 -4.89 0.68 2.13
C ASP A 84 -6.11 1.61 2.30
N PHE A 85 -7.15 1.40 1.51
CA PHE A 85 -8.36 2.21 1.54
C PHE A 85 -9.03 2.27 2.93
N ILE A 86 -8.97 1.16 3.66
CA ILE A 86 -9.65 0.97 4.94
C ILE A 86 -8.90 1.75 6.03
N GLU A 87 -7.58 1.74 6.02
CA GLU A 87 -6.73 2.57 6.87
C GLU A 87 -6.99 4.07 6.63
N LEU A 88 -7.19 4.50 5.38
CA LEU A 88 -7.57 5.89 5.08
C LEU A 88 -8.91 6.28 5.67
N MET A 89 -9.90 5.38 5.55
CA MET A 89 -11.21 5.57 6.18
C MET A 89 -11.08 5.74 7.69
N ASP A 90 -10.23 4.93 8.35
CA ASP A 90 -10.00 5.00 9.80
C ASP A 90 -9.36 6.33 10.22
N ILE A 91 -8.47 6.88 9.40
CA ILE A 91 -7.80 8.15 9.67
C ILE A 91 -8.78 9.32 9.58
N ASP A 92 -9.61 9.37 8.55
CA ASP A 92 -10.66 10.39 8.45
C ASP A 92 -11.72 10.22 9.52
N ALA A 93 -12.13 8.98 9.82
CA ALA A 93 -13.04 8.71 10.93
C ALA A 93 -12.48 9.21 12.27
N LYS A 94 -11.18 8.99 12.54
CA LYS A 94 -10.51 9.56 13.72
C LYS A 94 -10.54 11.09 13.69
N ARG A 95 -10.22 11.72 12.56
CA ARG A 95 -10.20 13.18 12.38
C ARG A 95 -11.56 13.82 12.68
N PHE A 96 -12.65 13.16 12.29
CA PHE A 96 -14.02 13.65 12.53
C PHE A 96 -14.67 13.13 13.81
N GLY A 97 -13.96 12.33 14.63
CA GLY A 97 -14.49 11.77 15.86
C GLY A 97 -15.55 10.68 15.66
N LEU A 98 -15.51 9.98 14.53
CA LEU A 98 -16.46 8.93 14.12
C LEU A 98 -15.96 7.51 14.39
N LYS A 99 -14.76 7.34 14.96
CA LYS A 99 -14.13 6.01 15.13
C LYS A 99 -15.01 5.01 15.89
N ASP A 100 -15.76 5.49 16.88
CA ASP A 100 -16.66 4.67 17.69
C ASP A 100 -18.13 4.77 17.25
N ASP A 101 -18.43 5.47 16.14
CA ASP A 101 -19.78 5.58 15.59
C ASP A 101 -20.21 4.24 15.00
N SER A 102 -21.34 3.70 15.47
CA SER A 102 -21.84 2.39 15.04
C SER A 102 -22.16 2.33 13.54
N ARG A 103 -22.50 3.45 12.91
CA ARG A 103 -22.75 3.54 11.46
C ARG A 103 -21.46 3.42 10.68
N TYR A 104 -20.39 4.07 11.16
CA TYR A 104 -19.05 3.96 10.56
C TYR A 104 -18.55 2.51 10.62
N ILE A 105 -18.63 1.89 11.81
CA ILE A 105 -18.20 0.51 12.03
C ILE A 105 -18.96 -0.47 11.11
N LEU A 106 -20.27 -0.29 10.97
CA LEU A 106 -21.08 -1.13 10.07
C LEU A 106 -20.70 -0.92 8.60
N LEU A 107 -20.58 0.33 8.17
CA LEU A 107 -20.21 0.66 6.79
C LEU A 107 -18.84 0.10 6.42
N LYS A 108 -17.86 0.23 7.31
CA LYS A 108 -16.51 -0.30 7.14
C LYS A 108 -16.56 -1.82 6.86
N LYS A 109 -17.29 -2.57 7.67
CA LYS A 109 -17.46 -4.02 7.48
C LYS A 109 -18.12 -4.40 6.16
N GLU A 110 -19.16 -3.67 5.75
CA GLU A 110 -19.83 -3.93 4.48
C GLU A 110 -18.93 -3.65 3.27
N ILE A 111 -18.11 -2.59 3.36
CA ILE A 111 -17.10 -2.27 2.34
C ILE A 111 -16.01 -3.35 2.30
N GLU A 112 -15.46 -3.75 3.44
CA GLU A 112 -14.46 -4.84 3.53
C GLU A 112 -14.97 -6.10 2.85
N LYS A 113 -16.19 -6.54 3.22
CA LYS A 113 -16.82 -7.73 2.65
C LYS A 113 -17.05 -7.63 1.13
N LEU A 114 -17.52 -6.47 0.65
CA LEU A 114 -17.73 -6.25 -0.78
C LEU A 114 -16.43 -6.46 -1.57
N PHE A 115 -15.34 -5.95 -1.03
CA PHE A 115 -14.04 -6.03 -1.66
C PHE A 115 -13.39 -7.42 -1.54
N GLU A 116 -13.57 -8.12 -0.42
CA GLU A 116 -13.21 -9.53 -0.29
C GLU A 116 -13.89 -10.38 -1.39
N CYS A 117 -15.21 -10.23 -1.58
CA CYS A 117 -15.92 -10.92 -2.64
C CYS A 117 -15.37 -10.57 -4.04
N ALA A 118 -15.07 -9.30 -4.31
CA ALA A 118 -14.51 -8.88 -5.60
C ALA A 118 -13.11 -9.47 -5.86
N ILE A 119 -12.29 -9.64 -4.82
CA ILE A 119 -10.97 -10.29 -4.92
C ILE A 119 -11.14 -11.78 -5.22
N GLU A 120 -12.03 -12.46 -4.49
CA GLU A 120 -12.34 -13.89 -4.71
C GLU A 120 -12.86 -14.14 -6.12
N ASP A 121 -13.82 -13.34 -6.59
CA ASP A 121 -14.38 -13.44 -7.95
C ASP A 121 -13.28 -13.30 -9.01
N ARG A 122 -12.40 -12.31 -8.84
CA ARG A 122 -11.28 -12.08 -9.77
C ARG A 122 -10.27 -13.23 -9.77
N GLU A 123 -10.01 -13.84 -8.63
CA GLU A 123 -9.11 -14.98 -8.55
C GLU A 123 -9.73 -16.24 -9.16
N ASN A 124 -11.03 -16.47 -8.92
CA ASN A 124 -11.78 -17.53 -9.58
C ASN A 124 -11.76 -17.38 -11.11
N GLU A 125 -12.00 -16.18 -11.63
CA GLU A 125 -11.92 -15.90 -13.07
C GLU A 125 -10.53 -16.22 -13.65
N LYS A 126 -9.45 -15.84 -12.95
CA LYS A 126 -8.08 -16.17 -13.37
C LYS A 126 -7.83 -17.68 -13.40
N GLN A 127 -8.28 -18.40 -12.38
CA GLN A 127 -8.13 -19.86 -12.32
C GLN A 127 -8.89 -20.52 -13.48
N GLU A 128 -10.12 -20.08 -13.77
CA GLU A 128 -10.87 -20.59 -14.91
C GLU A 128 -10.18 -20.35 -16.25
N ILE A 129 -9.61 -19.16 -16.46
CA ILE A 129 -8.83 -18.85 -17.67
C ILE A 129 -7.59 -19.76 -17.74
N LEU A 130 -6.86 -19.94 -16.64
CA LEU A 130 -5.70 -20.82 -16.58
C LEU A 130 -6.05 -22.27 -16.92
N TYR A 131 -7.15 -22.80 -16.34
CA TYR A 131 -7.63 -24.14 -16.64
C TYR A 131 -8.00 -24.32 -18.12
N LYS A 132 -8.67 -23.33 -18.74
CA LYS A 132 -8.98 -23.35 -20.16
C LYS A 132 -7.73 -23.42 -21.02
N VAL A 133 -6.76 -22.53 -20.78
CA VAL A 133 -5.48 -22.50 -21.50
C VAL A 133 -4.73 -23.84 -21.36
N LEU A 134 -4.63 -24.38 -20.14
CA LEU A 134 -3.98 -25.68 -19.91
C LEU A 134 -4.68 -26.82 -20.65
N SER A 135 -6.02 -26.82 -20.67
CA SER A 135 -6.80 -27.86 -21.34
C SER A 135 -6.64 -27.83 -22.87
N GLU A 136 -6.46 -26.66 -23.46
CA GLU A 136 -6.20 -26.48 -24.90
C GLU A 136 -4.79 -26.98 -25.24
N VAL A 137 -3.77 -26.61 -24.47
CA VAL A 137 -2.39 -27.08 -24.65
C VAL A 137 -2.28 -28.61 -24.56
N ILE A 138 -3.03 -29.23 -23.64
CA ILE A 138 -3.09 -30.70 -23.50
C ILE A 138 -3.79 -31.37 -24.70
N LYS A 139 -4.80 -30.73 -25.30
CA LYS A 139 -5.47 -31.25 -26.50
C LYS A 139 -4.56 -31.17 -27.71
N ASP A 140 -3.94 -30.01 -27.94
CA ASP A 140 -3.04 -29.81 -29.08
C ASP A 140 -1.84 -30.75 -29.04
N SER A 141 -1.30 -31.05 -27.85
CA SER A 141 -0.21 -32.02 -27.69
C SER A 141 -0.61 -33.48 -27.91
N LYS A 142 -1.90 -33.82 -27.83
CA LYS A 142 -2.42 -35.16 -28.13
C LYS A 142 -2.78 -35.38 -29.59
N GLU A 143 -3.02 -34.31 -30.36
CA GLU A 143 -3.33 -34.40 -31.80
C GLU A 143 -2.07 -34.43 -32.69
N VAL A 144 -0.90 -34.12 -32.12
CA VAL A 144 0.40 -34.08 -32.83
C VAL A 144 1.24 -35.36 -32.60
N GLY A 145 0.79 -36.29 -31.76
CA GLY A 145 1.43 -37.59 -31.50
C GLY A 145 0.68 -38.76 -32.11
#